data_AF-U6DNJ7-F1
#
_entry.id   AF-U6DNJ7-F1
#
_cell.length_a   1.000
_cell.length_b   1.000
_cell.length_c   1.000
_cell.angle_alpha   90.00
_cell.angle_beta   90.00
_cell.angle_gamma   90.00
#
_symmetry.space_group_name_H-M   'P 1'
#
loop_
_entity.id
_entity.type
_entity.pdbx_description
1 polymer ?
#
loop_
_entity_poly.entity_id
_entity_poly.type
_entity_poly.pdbx_seq_one_letter_code
_entity_poly.pdbx_strand_id
1 'polypeptide(L)'
;SCLEFSLRIQEFIELIRQNKRLDAVRHARKHFSQAEGSQLDEVRQVMGMLAFPPDTHISPYKDLLDPARWRMLIQQFRYDNYRLHQLGNNSVFTLTLQAGLSAIKTPQCY
;
A
#
# COMPACT_ATOMS: atom_id res chain seq x y z
N SER A 1 -2.79 -1.62 8.78
CA SER A 1 -3.36 -1.68 7.43
C SER A 1 -2.32 -2.16 6.44
N CYS A 2 -2.69 -2.99 5.45
CA CYS A 2 -1.75 -3.53 4.45
C CYS A 2 -0.95 -2.43 3.74
N LEU A 3 -1.61 -1.34 3.34
CA LEU A 3 -0.97 -0.19 2.71
C LEU A 3 0.05 0.52 3.61
N GLU A 4 -0.30 0.75 4.89
CA GLU A 4 0.60 1.40 5.84
C GLU A 4 1.90 0.60 6.00
N PHE A 5 1.80 -0.72 6.10
CA PHE A 5 2.95 -1.61 6.16
C PHE A 5 3.81 -1.52 4.89
N SER A 6 3.20 -1.57 3.70
CA SER A 6 3.92 -1.42 2.44
C SER A 6 4.61 -0.05 2.31
N LEU A 7 4.00 1.01 2.84
CA LEU A 7 4.57 2.36 2.86
C LEU A 7 5.77 2.47 3.82
N ARG A 8 5.69 1.82 4.98
CA ARG A 8 6.81 1.70 5.93
C ARG A 8 7.99 0.93 5.35
N ILE A 9 7.74 -0.12 4.58
CA ILE A 9 8.79 -0.83 3.83
C ILE A 9 9.44 0.12 2.81
N GLN A 10 8.65 0.88 2.06
CA GLN A 10 9.20 1.83 1.09
C GLN A 10 10.06 2.92 1.75
N GLU A 11 9.62 3.49 2.87
CA GLU A 11 10.39 4.48 3.62
C GLU A 11 11.74 3.91 4.08
N PHE A 12 11.75 2.66 4.53
CA PHE A 12 12.98 1.95 4.88
C PHE A 12 13.93 1.77 3.67
N ILE A 13 13.39 1.41 2.50
CA ILE A 13 14.15 1.25 1.26
C ILE A 13 14.78 2.60 0.84
N GLU A 14 14.04 3.69 0.95
CA GLU A 14 14.56 5.03 0.63
C GLU A 14 15.66 5.48 1.60
N LEU A 15 15.57 5.12 2.89
CA LEU A 15 16.65 5.37 3.86
C LEU A 15 17.93 4.60 3.50
N ILE A 16 17.81 3.35 3.05
CA ILE A 16 18.94 2.56 2.56
C ILE A 16 19.53 3.19 1.29
N ARG A 17 18.69 3.64 0.36
CA ARG A 17 19.10 4.30 -0.88
C ARG A 17 19.89 5.59 -0.61
N GLN A 18 19.51 6.34 0.41
CA GLN A 18 20.24 7.53 0.89
C GLN A 18 21.47 7.20 1.75
N ASN A 19 21.83 5.91 1.88
CA ASN A 19 22.94 5.43 2.69
C ASN A 19 22.79 5.71 4.21
N LYS A 20 21.57 6.05 4.68
CA LYS A 20 21.23 6.34 6.08
C LYS A 20 20.88 5.06 6.84
N ARG A 21 21.82 4.11 6.91
CA ARG A 21 21.58 2.77 7.48
C ARG A 21 21.15 2.79 8.95
N LEU A 22 21.72 3.68 9.76
CA LEU A 22 21.36 3.80 11.19
C LEU A 22 19.91 4.26 11.38
N ASP A 23 19.44 5.20 10.55
CA ASP A 23 18.06 5.66 10.57
C ASP A 23 17.11 4.58 10.06
N ALA A 24 17.51 3.82 9.03
CA ALA A 24 16.75 2.66 8.55
C ALA A 24 16.54 1.63 9.68
N VAL A 25 17.58 1.30 10.47
CA VAL A 25 17.46 0.39 11.61
C VAL A 25 16.54 0.95 12.71
N ARG A 26 16.63 2.25 13.00
CA ARG A 26 15.72 2.91 13.96
C ARG A 26 14.28 2.87 13.50
N HIS A 27 14.03 3.17 12.23
CA HIS A 27 12.71 3.07 11.60
C HIS A 27 12.17 1.65 11.67
N ALA A 28 12.98 0.65 11.32
CA ALA A 28 12.61 -0.76 11.39
C ALA A 28 12.20 -1.20 12.80
N ARG A 29 12.97 -0.84 13.83
CA ARG A 29 12.64 -1.16 15.23
C ARG A 29 11.33 -0.52 15.70
N LYS A 30 11.02 0.69 15.21
CA LYS A 30 9.81 1.41 15.59
C LYS A 30 8.56 0.88 14.90
N HIS A 31 8.67 0.52 13.62
CA HIS A 31 7.50 0.24 12.78
C HIS A 31 7.31 -1.24 12.43
N PHE A 32 8.35 -2.08 12.55
CA PHE A 32 8.27 -3.53 12.29
C PHE A 32 8.25 -4.38 13.57
N SER A 33 8.24 -3.76 14.76
CA SER A 33 8.17 -4.49 16.04
C SER A 33 6.87 -5.28 16.24
N GLN A 34 5.81 -4.90 15.54
CA GLN A 34 4.50 -5.57 15.57
C GLN A 34 4.26 -6.46 14.35
N ALA A 35 5.27 -6.70 13.50
CA ALA A 35 5.11 -7.58 12.35
C ALA A 35 4.99 -9.03 12.81
N GLU A 36 4.02 -9.78 12.28
CA GLU A 36 3.80 -11.20 12.60
C GLU A 36 3.60 -12.04 11.34
N GLY A 37 3.95 -13.33 11.40
CA GLY A 37 3.75 -14.29 10.33
C GLY A 37 4.37 -13.87 8.98
N SER A 38 3.53 -13.70 7.96
CA SER A 38 3.96 -13.33 6.60
C SER A 38 4.67 -11.98 6.53
N GLN A 39 4.35 -11.04 7.42
CA GLN A 39 4.99 -9.71 7.45
C GLN A 39 6.44 -9.80 7.94
N LEU A 40 6.74 -10.75 8.83
CA LEU A 40 8.11 -10.97 9.31
C LEU A 40 9.02 -11.50 8.20
N ASP A 41 8.49 -12.33 7.30
CA ASP A 41 9.27 -12.85 6.18
C ASP A 41 9.69 -11.72 5.22
N GLU A 42 8.75 -10.84 4.87
CA GLU A 42 9.04 -9.61 4.12
C GLU A 42 10.04 -8.71 4.84
N VAL A 43 9.85 -8.47 6.15
CA VAL A 43 10.78 -7.65 6.94
C VAL A 43 12.17 -8.27 6.95
N ARG A 44 12.29 -9.60 7.10
CA ARG A 44 13.58 -10.29 7.08
C ARG A 44 14.27 -10.14 5.73
N GLN A 45 13.52 -10.27 4.63
CA GLN A 45 14.05 -10.05 3.29
C GLN A 45 14.55 -8.60 3.13
N VAL A 46 13.75 -7.64 3.56
CA VAL A 46 14.05 -6.20 3.49
C VAL A 46 15.26 -5.83 4.37
N MET A 47 15.36 -6.38 5.57
CA MET A 47 16.49 -6.20 6.48
C MET A 47 17.80 -6.75 5.91
N GLY A 48 17.73 -7.77 5.04
CA GLY A 48 18.88 -8.27 4.27
C GLY A 48 19.56 -7.19 3.42
N MET A 49 18.82 -6.16 2.96
CA MET A 49 19.41 -5.04 2.21
C MET A 49 20.40 -4.20 3.02
N LEU A 50 20.40 -4.28 4.37
CA LEU A 50 21.39 -3.58 5.18
C LEU A 50 22.81 -4.16 5.00
N ALA A 51 22.92 -5.44 4.68
CA ALA A 51 24.19 -6.14 4.47
C ALA A 51 24.79 -5.89 3.08
N PHE A 52 23.98 -5.41 2.13
CA PHE A 52 24.38 -5.19 0.74
C PHE A 52 24.51 -3.69 0.43
N PRO A 53 25.46 -3.30 -0.45
CA PRO A 53 25.51 -1.92 -0.96
C PRO A 53 24.30 -1.62 -1.85
N PRO A 54 23.83 -0.35 -1.93
CA PRO A 54 22.67 0.04 -2.74
C PRO A 54 22.85 -0.20 -4.25
N ASP A 55 24.09 -0.45 -4.70
CA ASP A 55 24.47 -0.76 -6.08
C ASP A 55 24.42 -2.28 -6.38
N THR A 56 23.81 -3.10 -5.53
CA THR A 56 23.69 -4.54 -5.82
C THR A 56 22.73 -4.84 -6.96
N HIS A 57 23.24 -5.47 -8.01
CA HIS A 57 22.47 -6.12 -9.08
C HIS A 57 21.94 -7.52 -8.72
N ILE A 58 22.00 -7.90 -7.44
CA ILE A 58 21.62 -9.23 -6.97
C ILE A 58 20.09 -9.29 -6.82
N SER A 59 19.44 -10.11 -7.64
CA SER A 59 18.03 -10.49 -7.44
C SER A 59 17.93 -11.31 -6.14
N PRO A 60 17.03 -10.97 -5.19
CA PRO A 60 15.78 -10.21 -5.35
C PRO A 60 15.86 -8.70 -5.05
N TYR A 61 16.98 -8.17 -4.56
CA TYR A 61 17.09 -6.79 -4.07
C TYR A 61 16.96 -5.72 -5.15
N LYS A 62 17.34 -6.06 -6.39
CA LYS A 62 17.14 -5.19 -7.57
C LYS A 62 15.66 -4.86 -7.80
N ASP A 63 14.78 -5.84 -7.61
CA ASP A 63 13.33 -5.66 -7.80
C ASP A 63 12.72 -4.79 -6.69
N LEU A 64 13.20 -4.96 -5.45
CA LEU A 64 12.77 -4.11 -4.33
C LEU A 64 13.17 -2.63 -4.49
N LEU A 65 14.25 -2.34 -5.21
CA LEU A 65 14.74 -0.98 -5.48
C LEU A 65 14.15 -0.37 -6.77
N ASP A 66 13.33 -1.11 -7.51
CA ASP A 66 12.81 -0.67 -8.80
C ASP A 66 11.74 0.44 -8.63
N PRO A 67 11.81 1.53 -9.42
CA PRO A 67 10.83 2.61 -9.35
C PRO A 67 9.39 2.18 -9.71
N ALA A 68 9.20 1.02 -10.36
CA ALA A 68 7.87 0.46 -10.62
C ALA A 68 7.08 0.17 -9.33
N ARG A 69 7.75 -0.18 -8.23
CA ARG A 69 7.11 -0.44 -6.93
C ARG A 69 6.35 0.78 -6.41
N TRP A 70 6.91 1.97 -6.60
CA TRP A 70 6.25 3.22 -6.22
C TRP A 70 4.94 3.45 -6.99
N ARG A 71 4.91 3.09 -8.28
CA ARG A 71 3.69 3.18 -9.09
C ARG A 71 2.61 2.23 -8.58
N MET A 72 2.99 1.03 -8.15
CA MET A 72 2.05 0.06 -7.56
C MET A 72 1.49 0.57 -6.22
N LEU A 73 2.34 1.16 -5.37
CA LEU A 73 1.90 1.79 -4.11
C LEU A 73 0.89 2.93 -4.35
N ILE A 74 1.13 3.78 -5.35
CA ILE A 74 0.18 4.84 -5.73
C ILE A 74 -1.16 4.25 -6.18
N GLN A 75 -1.14 3.20 -7.00
CA GLN A 75 -2.36 2.53 -7.44
C GLN A 75 -3.12 1.91 -6.27
N GLN A 76 -2.42 1.27 -5.34
CA GLN A 76 -3.02 0.66 -4.15
C GLN A 76 -3.60 1.72 -3.21
N PHE A 77 -2.92 2.85 -3.03
CA PHE A 77 -3.44 4.00 -2.28
C PHE A 77 -4.71 4.56 -2.92
N ARG A 78 -4.71 4.75 -4.23
CA ARG A 78 -5.90 5.22 -4.96
C ARG A 78 -7.06 4.24 -4.78
N TYR A 79 -6.81 2.94 -4.92
CA TYR A 79 -7.82 1.92 -4.73
C TYR A 79 -8.38 1.92 -3.31
N ASP A 80 -7.53 1.99 -2.29
CA ASP A 80 -7.96 2.02 -0.89
C ASP A 80 -8.73 3.30 -0.56
N ASN A 81 -8.30 4.44 -1.12
CA ASN A 81 -8.99 5.73 -1.02
C ASN A 81 -10.39 5.66 -1.68
N TYR A 82 -10.51 5.15 -2.90
CA TYR A 82 -11.81 4.95 -3.56
C TYR A 82 -12.74 4.04 -2.74
N ARG A 83 -12.20 2.97 -2.15
CA ARG A 83 -12.96 2.06 -1.27
C ARG A 83 -13.42 2.73 0.01
N LEU A 84 -12.54 3.48 0.67
CA LEU A 84 -12.82 4.18 1.94
C LEU A 84 -13.87 5.28 1.77
N HIS A 85 -13.80 6.02 0.65
CA HIS A 85 -14.75 7.11 0.38
C HIS A 85 -16.11 6.64 -0.14
N GLN A 86 -16.36 5.33 -0.24
CA GLN A 86 -17.58 4.78 -0.84
C GLN A 86 -17.98 5.48 -2.15
N LEU A 87 -16.98 5.91 -2.94
CA LEU A 87 -17.20 6.16 -4.37
C LEU A 87 -17.42 4.78 -4.96
N GLY A 88 -18.63 4.26 -4.78
CA GLY A 88 -19.02 2.98 -5.30
C GLY A 88 -18.67 2.97 -6.78
N ASN A 89 -18.34 1.80 -7.30
CA ASN A 89 -18.24 1.56 -8.75
C ASN A 89 -19.50 1.98 -9.53
N ASN A 90 -20.55 2.43 -8.85
CA ASN A 90 -21.74 3.03 -9.41
C ASN A 90 -21.52 4.54 -9.52
N SER A 91 -21.54 5.02 -10.77
CA SER A 91 -21.64 6.44 -11.10
C SER A 91 -22.70 7.12 -10.21
N VAL A 92 -22.44 8.37 -9.81
CA VAL A 92 -23.43 9.23 -9.14
C VAL A 92 -24.77 9.19 -9.89
N PHE A 93 -24.71 9.07 -11.22
CA PHE A 93 -25.89 8.88 -12.08
C PHE A 93 -26.69 7.61 -11.73
N THR A 94 -26.03 6.46 -11.54
CA THR A 94 -26.69 5.19 -11.18
C THR A 94 -27.35 5.28 -9.81
N LEU A 95 -26.68 5.94 -8.85
CA LEU A 95 -27.23 6.13 -7.51
C LEU A 95 -28.46 7.06 -7.54
N THR A 96 -28.39 8.17 -8.29
CA THR A 96 -29.52 9.09 -8.49
C THR A 96 -30.65 8.43 -9.27
N LEU A 97 -30.35 7.62 -10.28
CA LEU A 97 -31.34 6.87 -11.05
C LEU A 97 -32.07 5.87 -10.16
N GLN A 98 -31.34 5.07 -9.38
CA GLN A 98 -31.94 4.08 -8.48
C GLN A 98 -32.77 4.76 -7.37
N ALA A 99 -32.28 5.87 -6.81
CA ALA A 99 -33.03 6.68 -5.85
C ALA A 99 -34.30 7.25 -6.50
N GLY A 100 -34.21 7.78 -7.71
CA GLY A 100 -35.34 8.28 -8.49
C GLY A 100 -36.38 7.18 -8.79
N LEU A 101 -35.94 6.01 -9.23
CA LEU A 101 -36.80 4.85 -9.48
C LEU A 101 -37.48 4.36 -8.19
N SER A 102 -36.80 4.41 -7.05
CA SER A 102 -37.39 4.06 -5.75
C SER A 102 -38.34 5.13 -5.20
N ALA A 103 -38.15 6.39 -5.59
CA ALA A 103 -39.00 7.51 -5.19
C ALA A 103 -40.29 7.61 -6.02
N ILE A 104 -40.31 7.01 -7.22
CA ILE A 104 -41.55 6.80 -7.98
C ILE A 104 -42.34 5.72 -7.25
N LYS A 105 -43.32 6.16 -6.44
CA LYS A 105 -44.37 5.27 -5.91
C LYS A 105 -44.98 4.50 -7.08
N THR A 106 -44.72 3.21 -7.15
CA THR A 106 -45.46 2.33 -8.04
C THR A 106 -46.92 2.29 -7.54
N PRO A 107 -47.93 2.54 -8.39
CA PRO A 107 -49.35 2.49 -8.02
C PRO A 107 -49.87 1.06 -7.75
N GLN A 108 -48.98 0.14 -7.37
CA GLN A 108 -49.25 -1.29 -7.16
C GLN A 108 -49.02 -1.74 -5.70
N CYS A 109 -48.76 -0.82 -4.78
CA CYS A 109 -48.92 -1.09 -3.35
C CYS A 109 -50.27 -0.53 -2.87
N TYR A 110 -51.33 -1.31 -3.10
CA TYR A 110 -52.55 -1.32 -2.28
C TYR A 110 -52.81 -2.76 -1.85
#